data_AF-A0A154PLW1-F1
#
_entry.id   AF-A0A154PLW1-F1
#
_cell.length_a   1.000
_cell.length_b   1.000
_cell.length_c   1.000
_cell.angle_alpha   90.00
_cell.angle_beta   90.00
_cell.angle_gamma   90.00
#
_symmetry.space_group_name_H-M   'P 1'
#
loop_
_entity.id
_entity.type
_entity.pdbx_description
1 polymer ?
#
loop_
_entity_poly.entity_id
_entity_poly.type
_entity_poly.pdbx_seq_one_letter_code
_entity_poly.pdbx_strand_id
1 'polypeptide(L)'
;MIDIEFERCFSNDHVMHVINKNFIALDDVEVKRNNSNLTEVIRTLMEQMKLKDDLFANAYREIIFCGSFYKETRVGKPNEFDLNIILQLPINYGNINVRIIFIICHRNV
;
A
#
# COMPACT_ATOMS: atom_id res chain seq x y z
N MET A 1 29.73 16.62 -19.26
CA MET A 1 30.42 17.23 -18.11
C MET A 1 29.34 17.70 -17.18
N ILE A 2 29.07 16.95 -16.12
CA ILE A 2 28.10 17.37 -15.10
C ILE A 2 28.76 18.50 -14.32
N ASP A 3 28.06 19.62 -14.20
CA ASP A 3 28.57 20.84 -13.60
C ASP A 3 28.87 20.58 -12.11
N ILE A 4 30.12 20.85 -11.69
CA ILE A 4 30.62 20.56 -10.33
C ILE A 4 29.80 21.36 -9.29
N GLU A 5 29.25 22.50 -9.71
CA GLU A 5 28.35 23.33 -8.90
C GLU A 5 26.99 22.66 -8.69
N PHE A 6 26.51 21.90 -9.68
CA PHE A 6 25.24 21.16 -9.63
C PHE A 6 25.32 19.97 -8.66
N GLU A 7 26.40 19.20 -8.69
CA GLU A 7 26.68 18.12 -7.71
C GLU A 7 26.71 18.63 -6.27
N ARG A 8 27.29 19.82 -6.04
CA ARG A 8 27.36 20.41 -4.70
C ARG A 8 25.98 20.76 -4.13
N CYS A 9 25.01 21.11 -4.97
CA CYS A 9 23.64 21.40 -4.55
C CYS A 9 22.86 20.15 -4.09
N PHE A 10 23.26 18.95 -4.52
CA PHE A 10 22.69 17.67 -4.05
C PHE A 10 23.50 17.02 -2.93
N SER A 11 24.62 17.61 -2.51
CA SER A 11 25.42 17.10 -1.39
C SER A 11 24.77 17.30 -0.02
N ASN A 12 23.67 18.06 0.05
CA ASN A 12 22.94 18.36 1.26
C ASN A 12 21.43 18.35 1.03
N ASP A 13 20.75 17.36 1.59
CA ASP A 13 19.31 17.19 1.47
C ASP A 13 18.47 18.15 2.32
N HIS A 14 19.09 19.04 3.12
CA HIS A 14 18.37 19.95 4.01
C HIS A 14 17.30 20.77 3.27
N VAL A 15 17.61 21.30 2.09
CA VAL A 15 16.65 22.07 1.28
C VAL A 15 15.49 21.17 0.84
N MET A 16 15.79 19.95 0.36
CA MET A 16 14.76 18.99 -0.04
C MET A 16 13.90 18.54 1.15
N HIS A 17 14.50 18.37 2.34
CA HIS A 17 13.79 18.02 3.57
C HIS A 17 12.82 19.12 4.01
N VAL A 18 13.25 20.38 3.97
CA VAL A 18 12.39 21.54 4.28
C VAL A 18 11.24 21.65 3.29
N ILE A 19 11.51 21.52 1.99
CA ILE A 19 10.45 21.54 0.97
C ILE A 19 9.48 20.39 1.18
N ASN A 20 10.01 19.17 1.39
CA ASN A 20 9.18 17.99 1.59
C ASN A 20 8.25 18.16 2.79
N LYS A 21 8.79 18.54 3.95
CA LYS A 21 8.04 18.68 5.19
C LYS A 21 6.94 19.76 5.13
N ASN A 22 7.19 20.87 4.44
CA ASN A 22 6.27 22.01 4.48
C ASN A 22 5.23 22.03 3.34
N PHE A 23 5.49 21.34 2.23
CA PHE A 23 4.66 21.49 1.02
C PHE A 23 4.24 20.19 0.35
N ILE A 24 4.95 19.09 0.57
CA ILE A 24 4.78 17.83 -0.19
C ILE A 24 4.22 16.72 0.71
N ALA A 25 4.79 16.58 1.91
CA ALA A 25 4.40 15.61 2.90
C ALA A 25 2.99 15.89 3.42
N LEU A 26 2.29 14.82 3.78
CA LEU A 26 1.00 14.89 4.44
C LEU A 26 1.16 15.40 5.87
N ASP A 27 0.17 16.15 6.34
CA ASP A 27 0.13 16.59 7.73
C ASP A 27 -0.05 15.39 8.68
N ASP A 28 0.83 15.26 9.68
CA ASP A 28 0.84 14.12 10.61
C ASP A 28 -0.49 13.97 11.38
N VAL A 29 -1.15 15.08 11.70
CA VAL A 29 -2.45 15.08 12.40
C VAL A 29 -3.54 14.56 11.46
N GLU A 30 -3.53 15.00 10.20
CA GLU A 30 -4.45 14.52 9.17
C GLU A 30 -4.26 13.02 8.90
N VAL A 31 -3.01 12.55 8.75
CA VAL A 31 -2.67 11.13 8.55
C VAL A 31 -3.20 10.30 9.71
N LYS A 32 -2.92 10.70 10.95
CA LYS A 32 -3.37 9.98 12.15
C LYS A 32 -4.89 9.91 12.23
N ARG A 33 -5.58 11.02 11.96
CA ARG A 33 -7.04 11.08 11.97
C ARG A 33 -7.65 10.17 10.90
N ASN A 34 -7.12 10.22 9.68
CA ASN A 34 -7.62 9.40 8.58
C ASN A 34 -7.37 7.91 8.83
N ASN A 35 -6.22 7.53 9.40
CA ASN A 35 -5.94 6.15 9.80
C ASN A 35 -6.95 5.62 10.82
N SER A 36 -7.29 6.43 11.83
CA SER A 36 -8.29 6.07 12.83
C SER A 36 -9.65 5.84 12.18
N ASN A 37 -10.11 6.79 11.36
CA ASN A 37 -11.42 6.72 10.71
C ASN A 37 -11.51 5.52 9.76
N LEU A 38 -10.47 5.30 8.95
CA LEU A 38 -10.43 4.18 8.02
C LEU A 38 -10.42 2.84 8.75
N THR A 39 -9.65 2.72 9.82
CA THR A 39 -9.61 1.50 10.64
C THR A 39 -11.01 1.16 11.17
N GLU A 40 -11.76 2.15 11.65
CA GLU A 40 -13.12 1.95 12.14
C GLU A 40 -14.10 1.53 11.04
N VAL A 41 -14.04 2.18 9.88
CA VAL A 41 -14.87 1.85 8.71
C VAL A 41 -14.60 0.42 8.24
N ILE A 42 -13.32 0.05 8.10
CA ILE A 42 -12.92 -1.28 7.62
C ILE A 42 -13.28 -2.36 8.63
N ARG A 43 -13.06 -2.13 9.93
CA ARG A 43 -13.49 -3.06 10.99
C ARG A 43 -14.99 -3.33 10.90
N THR A 44 -15.80 -2.27 10.82
CA THR A 44 -17.25 -2.38 10.75
C THR A 44 -17.69 -3.12 9.48
N LEU A 45 -17.08 -2.80 8.33
CA LEU A 45 -17.36 -3.48 7.07
C LEU A 45 -17.06 -4.98 7.17
N MET A 46 -15.90 -5.37 7.71
CA MET A 46 -15.52 -6.78 7.85
C MET A 46 -16.45 -7.53 8.79
N GLU A 47 -16.84 -6.93 9.92
CA GLU A 47 -17.80 -7.54 10.83
C GLU A 47 -19.15 -7.79 10.14
N GLN A 48 -19.65 -6.81 9.38
CA GLN A 48 -20.90 -6.97 8.64
C GLN A 48 -20.79 -8.04 7.53
N MET A 49 -19.66 -8.12 6.83
CA MET A 49 -19.45 -9.16 5.82
C MET A 49 -19.42 -10.56 6.45
N LYS A 50 -18.74 -10.73 7.59
CA LYS A 50 -18.70 -12.00 8.33
C LYS A 50 -20.07 -12.41 8.88
N LEU A 51 -20.89 -11.45 9.31
CA LEU A 51 -22.24 -11.73 9.82
C LEU A 51 -23.23 -12.15 8.72
N LYS A 52 -23.02 -11.69 7.49
CA LYS A 52 -23.93 -11.93 6.37
C LYS A 52 -23.56 -13.13 5.50
N ASP A 53 -22.31 -13.56 5.54
CA ASP A 53 -21.78 -14.59 4.65
C ASP A 53 -20.84 -15.54 5.40
N ASP A 54 -21.31 -16.77 5.63
CA ASP A 54 -20.56 -17.81 6.34
C ASP A 54 -19.32 -18.26 5.56
N LEU A 55 -19.34 -18.22 4.22
CA LEU A 55 -18.16 -18.56 3.42
C LEU A 55 -17.07 -17.52 3.64
N PHE A 56 -17.42 -16.24 3.60
CA PHE A 56 -16.49 -15.15 3.89
C PHE A 56 -16.00 -15.23 5.33
N ALA A 57 -16.88 -15.49 6.30
CA ALA A 57 -16.49 -15.65 7.71
C ALA A 57 -15.45 -16.75 7.92
N ASN A 58 -15.63 -17.89 7.25
CA ASN A 58 -14.71 -19.03 7.34
C ASN A 58 -13.41 -18.80 6.57
N ALA A 59 -13.47 -18.10 5.43
CA ALA A 59 -12.31 -17.85 4.58
C ALA A 59 -11.45 -16.68 5.05
N TYR A 60 -12.04 -15.66 5.68
CA TYR A 60 -11.31 -14.46 6.09
C TYR A 60 -10.18 -14.78 7.08
N ARG A 61 -9.02 -14.16 6.89
CA ARG A 61 -7.89 -14.24 7.82
C ARG A 61 -7.50 -12.87 8.36
N GLU A 62 -7.10 -11.97 7.48
CA GLU A 62 -6.61 -10.65 7.88
C GLU A 62 -6.74 -9.61 6.76
N ILE A 63 -6.52 -8.35 7.13
CA ILE A 63 -6.36 -7.25 6.19
C ILE A 63 -4.95 -6.70 6.34
N ILE A 64 -4.28 -6.52 5.21
CA ILE A 64 -2.99 -5.86 5.13
C ILE A 64 -3.17 -4.51 4.46
N PHE A 65 -2.88 -3.45 5.19
CA PHE A 65 -2.87 -2.09 4.69
C PHE A 65 -1.63 -1.88 3.81
N CYS A 66 -1.84 -1.40 2.59
CA CYS A 66 -0.82 -1.34 1.55
C CYS A 66 -0.81 0.02 0.85
N GLY A 67 0.09 0.18 -0.12
CA GLY A 67 0.12 1.38 -0.96
C GLY A 67 0.99 2.49 -0.41
N SER A 68 1.13 3.55 -1.21
CA SER A 68 2.05 4.65 -0.94
C SER A 68 1.68 5.44 0.32
N PHE A 69 0.40 5.45 0.70
CA PHE A 69 -0.06 6.13 1.90
C PHE A 69 0.49 5.49 3.18
N TYR A 70 0.42 4.16 3.32
CA TYR A 70 0.99 3.44 4.47
C TYR A 70 2.52 3.31 4.41
N LYS A 71 3.10 3.47 3.22
CA LYS A 71 4.56 3.53 3.04
C LYS A 71 5.13 4.95 3.22
N GLU A 72 4.31 5.92 3.64
CA GLU A 72 4.72 7.33 3.82
C GLU A 72 5.33 7.97 2.55
N THR A 73 5.02 7.41 1.38
CA THR A 73 5.50 7.88 0.06
C THR A 73 4.40 8.58 -0.73
N ARG A 74 3.18 8.69 -0.19
CA ARG A 74 2.08 9.43 -0.81
C ARG A 74 2.31 10.93 -0.65
N VAL A 75 2.30 11.62 -1.78
CA VAL A 75 2.34 13.08 -1.88
C VAL A 75 0.93 13.59 -2.21
N GLY A 76 0.54 14.76 -1.67
CA GLY A 76 -0.73 15.40 -2.03
C GLY A 76 -1.84 15.16 -1.01
N LYS A 77 -2.98 14.56 -1.39
CA LYS A 77 -4.13 14.33 -0.48
C LYS A 77 -4.37 12.83 -0.23
N PRO A 78 -4.73 12.42 1.01
CA PRO A 78 -4.96 11.03 1.39
C PRO A 78 -6.39 10.57 1.03
N ASN A 79 -6.72 10.59 -0.25
CA ASN A 79 -8.08 10.33 -0.74
C ASN A 79 -8.30 8.87 -1.18
N GLU A 80 -7.26 8.04 -1.12
CA GLU A 80 -7.24 6.69 -1.67
C GLU A 80 -6.41 5.79 -0.75
N PHE A 81 -6.88 4.56 -0.53
CA PHE A 81 -6.26 3.61 0.37
C PHE A 81 -6.29 2.22 -0.25
N ASP A 82 -5.12 1.58 -0.35
CA ASP A 82 -4.99 0.21 -0.83
C ASP A 82 -5.07 -0.78 0.33
N LEU A 83 -5.90 -1.82 0.18
CA LEU A 83 -6.14 -2.85 1.18
C LEU A 83 -6.09 -4.23 0.53
N ASN A 84 -5.33 -5.14 1.12
CA ASN A 84 -5.35 -6.55 0.74
C ASN A 84 -6.16 -7.34 1.78
N ILE A 85 -7.24 -8.00 1.34
CA ILE A 85 -7.99 -8.94 2.17
C ILE A 85 -7.44 -10.33 1.91
N ILE A 86 -6.89 -10.98 2.93
CA ILE A 86 -6.34 -12.33 2.82
C ILE A 86 -7.44 -13.34 3.12
N LEU A 87 -7.70 -14.19 2.14
CA LEU A 87 -8.67 -15.28 2.20
C LEU A 87 -7.96 -16.63 2.13
N GLN A 88 -8.26 -17.51 3.08
CA GLN A 88 -7.92 -18.91 3.02
C GLN A 88 -9.11 -19.69 2.49
N LEU A 89 -8.98 -20.21 1.26
CA LEU A 89 -10.04 -20.98 0.64
C LEU A 89 -10.16 -22.36 1.33
N PRO A 90 -11.38 -22.87 1.55
CA PRO A 90 -11.62 -24.17 2.18
C PRO A 90 -11.40 -25.31 1.16
N ILE A 91 -10.20 -25.41 0.61
CA ILE A 91 -9.82 -26.40 -0.41
C ILE A 91 -8.63 -27.22 0.07
N ASN A 92 -8.48 -28.42 -0.51
CA ASN A 92 -7.28 -29.21 -0.32
C ASN A 92 -6.17 -28.65 -1.22
N TYR A 93 -5.28 -27.86 -0.62
CA TYR A 93 -4.14 -27.26 -1.32
C TYR A 93 -3.20 -28.29 -1.95
N GLY A 94 -3.14 -29.52 -1.43
CA GLY A 94 -2.35 -30.61 -2.01
C GLY A 94 -2.83 -31.06 -3.40
N ASN A 95 -4.07 -30.73 -3.76
CA ASN A 95 -4.65 -31.04 -5.08
C ASN A 95 -4.49 -29.88 -6.07
N ILE A 96 -3.90 -28.75 -5.66
CA ILE A 96 -3.70 -27.60 -6.52
C ILE A 96 -2.39 -27.80 -7.29
N ASN A 97 -2.49 -27.92 -8.61
CA ASN A 97 -1.34 -27.99 -9.49
C ASN A 97 -1.16 -26.64 -10.19
N VAL A 98 -0.24 -25.81 -9.69
CA VAL A 98 0.08 -24.51 -10.29
C VAL A 98 1.17 -24.71 -11.34
N ARG A 99 0.84 -24.52 -12.62
CA ARG A 99 1.84 -24.47 -13.69
C ARG A 99 2.26 -23.02 -13.93
N ILE A 100 3.51 -22.71 -13.59
CA ILE A 100 4.13 -21.42 -13.94
C ILE A 100 4.78 -21.58 -15.31
N ILE A 101 4.28 -20.86 -16.32
CA ILE A 101 4.89 -20.77 -17.63
C ILE A 101 5.66 -19.44 -17.69
N PHE A 102 6.99 -19.52 -17.76
CA PHE A 102 7.83 -18.35 -18.03
C PHE A 102 7.83 -18.08 -19.54
N ILE A 103 7.11 -17.05 -19.98
CA ILE A 103 7.26 -16.54 -21.34
C ILE A 103 8.43 -15.56 -21.34
N ILE A 104 9.60 -16.04 -21.77
CA ILE A 104 10.76 -15.17 -22.03
C ILE A 104 10.54 -14.54 -23.41
N CYS A 105 10.13 -13.27 -23.42
CA CYS A 105 10.02 -12.50 -24.65
C CYS A 105 11.41 -11.99 -25.03
N HIS A 106 12.10 -12.66 -25.96
CA HIS A 106 13.33 -12.14 -26.53
C HIS A 106 12.99 -10.92 -27.40
N ARG A 107 13.36 -9.72 -26.97
CA ARG A 107 13.45 -8.58 -27.90
C ARG A 107 14.66 -8.85 -28.79
N ASN A 108 14.42 -9.08 -30.08
CA ASN A 108 15.46 -8.95 -31.08
C ASN A 108 15.77 -7.45 -31.18
N VAL A 109 16.95 -7.06 -30.72
CA VAL A 109 17.55 -5.76 -30.98
C VAL A 109 18.26 -5.83 -32.33
#